data_AF-A0A350YIV8-F1
#
_entry.id   AF-A0A350YIV8-F1
#
_cell.length_a   1.000
_cell.length_b   1.000
_cell.length_c   1.000
_cell.angle_alpha   90.00
_cell.angle_beta   90.00
_cell.angle_gamma   90.00
#
_symmetry.space_group_name_H-M   'P 1'
#
loop_
_entity.id
_entity.type
_entity.pdbx_description
1 polymer ?
#
loop_
_entity_poly.entity_id
_entity_poly.type
_entity_poly.pdbx_seq_one_letter_code
_entity_poly.pdbx_strand_id
1 'polypeptide(L)'
;MRAPVPEKKEPEKKAPEKKLPEKSLAEKKVAEKKTIEKKTVSGKTGGRPPAPPVSHAFAAAQPIPAWWMVWVGLFLLAFGLPLTVARFMEMPVEPMRLALLQGQSVNDAQLDKLAATKLRLANVLRTNALYDDLSTVSFEQAARQQDATIQKEWREEAEYWQRKALAISPADPYGWFRLAHLLYVKEGASPNVAEAWRQSMAAAPFEPRLIVPRLQLALTLGDALDEESRRQIPRLIWQAWKDDPSRLAKAAKEGSFTVLIEDVLREDPQALKYFRDQLELLQ
;
A
#
# COMPACT_ATOMS: atom_id res chain seq x y z
N MET A 1 17.38 -33.42 -48.79
CA MET A 1 16.06 -32.91 -49.22
C MET A 1 14.99 -33.63 -48.41
N ARG A 2 14.40 -32.97 -47.40
CA ARG A 2 13.31 -33.52 -46.57
C ARG A 2 11.99 -32.92 -47.07
N ALA A 3 11.00 -33.77 -47.32
CA ALA A 3 9.66 -33.38 -47.77
C ALA A 3 8.87 -32.67 -46.65
N PRO A 4 7.99 -31.71 -46.98
CA PRO A 4 7.17 -31.02 -46.00
C PRO A 4 6.00 -31.87 -45.52
N VAL A 5 5.74 -31.81 -44.21
CA VAL A 5 4.61 -32.43 -43.50
C VAL A 5 3.37 -31.53 -43.68
N PRO A 6 2.18 -32.07 -43.99
CA PRO A 6 0.98 -31.25 -44.19
C PRO A 6 0.39 -30.75 -42.87
N GLU A 7 0.14 -29.45 -42.85
CA GLU A 7 -0.46 -28.67 -41.77
C GLU A 7 -1.97 -28.94 -41.68
N LYS A 8 -2.41 -29.44 -40.52
CA LYS A 8 -3.80 -29.82 -40.25
C LYS A 8 -4.53 -28.60 -39.67
N LYS A 9 -5.40 -27.96 -40.46
CA LYS A 9 -6.26 -26.85 -40.02
C LYS A 9 -7.35 -27.37 -39.06
N GLU A 10 -7.34 -26.88 -37.82
CA GLU A 10 -8.45 -27.03 -36.88
C GLU A 10 -9.52 -25.93 -37.10
N PRO A 11 -10.82 -26.24 -36.90
CA PRO A 11 -11.91 -25.31 -37.14
C PRO A 11 -12.13 -24.32 -35.98
N GLU A 12 -12.22 -23.03 -36.32
CA GLU A 12 -12.67 -21.92 -35.48
C GLU A 12 -14.04 -22.21 -34.83
N LYS A 13 -14.05 -22.32 -33.49
CA LYS A 13 -15.28 -22.24 -32.70
C LYS A 13 -15.63 -20.78 -32.43
N LYS A 14 -16.69 -20.28 -33.08
CA LYS A 14 -17.36 -19.01 -32.74
C LYS A 14 -17.95 -19.09 -31.32
N ALA A 15 -17.52 -18.19 -30.44
CA ALA A 15 -18.13 -17.97 -29.13
C ALA A 15 -19.37 -17.06 -29.25
N PRO A 16 -20.42 -17.27 -28.43
CA PRO A 16 -21.63 -16.46 -28.47
C PRO A 16 -21.46 -15.13 -27.73
N GLU A 17 -21.83 -14.06 -28.44
CA GLU A 17 -21.86 -12.67 -27.99
C GLU A 17 -22.93 -12.48 -26.90
N LYS A 18 -22.50 -12.18 -25.68
CA LYS A 18 -23.37 -12.01 -24.51
C LYS A 18 -23.69 -10.53 -24.33
N LYS A 19 -24.89 -10.11 -24.74
CA LYS A 19 -25.43 -8.77 -24.50
C LYS A 19 -25.59 -8.51 -22.99
N LEU A 20 -24.93 -7.47 -22.49
CA LEU A 20 -25.17 -6.92 -21.14
C LEU A 20 -26.25 -5.83 -21.21
N PRO A 21 -27.19 -5.77 -20.25
CA PRO A 21 -28.20 -4.74 -20.20
C PRO A 21 -27.64 -3.46 -19.58
N GLU A 22 -27.77 -2.35 -20.29
CA GLU A 22 -27.70 -1.00 -19.73
C GLU A 22 -28.79 -0.85 -18.65
N LYS A 23 -28.38 -0.48 -17.44
CA LYS A 23 -29.30 0.12 -16.46
C LYS A 23 -28.78 1.50 -16.08
N SER A 24 -29.50 2.48 -16.60
CA SER A 24 -29.61 3.84 -16.09
C SER A 24 -30.12 3.87 -14.65
N LEU A 25 -29.60 4.82 -13.87
CA LEU A 25 -30.20 5.43 -12.68
C LEU A 25 -29.21 6.53 -12.24
N ALA A 26 -29.28 7.75 -12.80
CA ALA A 26 -30.25 8.79 -12.49
C ALA A 26 -30.29 9.16 -11.00
N GLU A 27 -29.56 10.23 -10.70
CA GLU A 27 -29.92 11.36 -9.84
C GLU A 27 -30.68 11.08 -8.53
N LYS A 28 -30.01 11.38 -7.40
CA LYS A 28 -30.71 11.89 -6.22
C LYS A 28 -29.93 13.03 -5.57
N LYS A 29 -30.45 14.24 -5.79
CA LYS A 29 -30.22 15.47 -5.01
C LYS A 29 -30.42 15.19 -3.52
N VAL A 30 -29.77 15.96 -2.66
CA VAL A 30 -30.40 17.00 -1.82
C VAL A 30 -29.35 17.59 -0.88
N ALA A 31 -29.24 18.91 -0.95
CA ALA A 31 -28.44 19.76 -0.10
C ALA A 31 -29.04 19.82 1.32
N GLU A 32 -28.19 19.71 2.35
CA GLU A 32 -28.54 20.13 3.71
C GLU A 32 -27.43 21.04 4.23
N LYS A 33 -27.57 22.33 3.91
CA LYS A 33 -26.73 23.42 4.42
C LYS A 33 -27.28 23.81 5.80
N LYS A 34 -26.79 23.17 6.88
CA LYS A 34 -27.14 23.54 8.25
C LYS A 34 -26.37 24.78 8.70
N THR A 35 -27.12 25.86 8.83
CA THR A 35 -26.79 27.12 9.49
C THR A 35 -26.37 26.85 10.94
N ILE A 36 -25.11 27.11 11.29
CA ILE A 36 -24.65 27.12 12.68
C ILE A 36 -24.87 28.53 13.23
N GLU A 37 -25.95 28.68 13.97
CA GLU A 37 -26.29 29.88 14.72
C GLU A 37 -25.33 29.99 15.93
N LYS A 38 -24.46 31.01 15.91
CA LYS A 38 -23.63 31.41 17.06
C LYS A 38 -24.53 31.98 18.14
N LYS A 39 -24.91 31.16 19.13
CA LYS A 39 -25.53 31.63 20.37
C LYS A 39 -24.45 32.15 21.30
N THR A 40 -24.26 33.47 21.31
CA THR A 40 -23.53 34.22 22.33
C THR A 40 -24.29 34.13 23.65
N VAL A 41 -23.79 33.29 24.57
CA VAL A 41 -24.31 33.20 25.94
C VAL A 41 -23.69 34.34 26.76
N SER A 42 -24.48 35.40 26.93
CA SER A 42 -24.19 36.51 27.83
C SER A 42 -24.25 36.05 29.28
N GLY A 43 -23.18 36.32 30.01
CA GLY A 43 -22.99 35.93 31.40
C GLY A 43 -23.96 36.63 32.34
N LYS A 44 -24.87 35.85 32.92
CA LYS A 44 -25.62 36.23 34.12
C LYS A 44 -24.94 35.57 35.31
N THR A 45 -24.20 36.37 36.08
CA THR A 45 -23.61 36.00 37.37
C THR A 45 -24.73 35.78 38.40
N GLY A 46 -25.40 34.63 38.33
CA GLY A 46 -26.30 34.14 39.35
C GLY A 46 -25.48 33.44 40.44
N GLY A 47 -25.68 33.84 41.69
CA GLY A 47 -25.01 33.28 42.86
C GLY A 47 -25.03 31.75 42.86
N ARG A 48 -23.85 31.16 43.01
CA ARG A 48 -23.65 29.71 43.06
C ARG A 48 -24.36 29.16 44.30
N PRO A 49 -25.43 28.36 44.18
CA PRO A 49 -25.99 27.68 45.34
C PRO A 49 -24.92 26.74 45.95
N PRO A 50 -24.95 26.52 47.27
CA PRO A 50 -23.99 25.64 47.94
C PRO A 50 -24.01 24.26 47.30
N ALA A 51 -22.82 23.72 47.01
CA ALA A 51 -22.67 22.41 46.41
C ALA A 51 -23.41 21.37 47.27
N PRO A 52 -24.29 20.52 46.69
CA PRO A 52 -24.90 19.45 47.45
C PRO A 52 -23.80 18.52 47.98
N PRO A 53 -23.97 17.94 49.18
CA PRO A 53 -23.02 17.00 49.73
C PRO A 53 -22.87 15.83 48.75
N VAL A 54 -21.63 15.59 48.29
CA VAL A 54 -21.30 14.45 47.45
C VAL A 54 -21.42 13.20 48.32
N SER A 55 -22.62 12.66 48.41
CA SER A 55 -22.87 11.37 49.03
C SER A 55 -22.24 10.31 48.14
N HIS A 56 -21.02 9.88 48.48
CA HIS A 56 -20.39 8.69 47.94
C HIS A 56 -21.15 7.44 48.43
N ALA A 57 -22.38 7.28 47.96
CA ALA A 57 -23.09 6.02 48.06
C ALA A 57 -22.38 5.06 47.11
N PHE A 58 -21.37 4.36 47.64
CA PHE A 58 -20.79 3.20 46.97
C PHE A 58 -21.90 2.17 46.81
N ALA A 59 -22.50 2.14 45.61
CA ALA A 59 -23.46 1.11 45.25
C ALA A 59 -22.80 -0.25 45.48
N ALA A 60 -23.41 -1.08 46.32
CA ALA A 60 -22.90 -2.41 46.61
C ALA A 60 -22.74 -3.17 45.28
N ALA A 61 -21.51 -3.60 45.00
CA ALA A 61 -21.21 -4.35 43.78
C ALA A 61 -22.03 -5.64 43.78
N GLN A 62 -22.95 -5.77 42.83
CA GLN A 62 -23.69 -7.01 42.60
C GLN A 62 -22.69 -8.09 42.15
N PRO A 63 -22.71 -9.30 42.74
CA PRO A 63 -21.79 -10.36 42.35
C PRO A 63 -22.04 -10.77 40.89
N ILE A 64 -20.99 -10.78 40.08
CA ILE A 64 -21.06 -11.28 38.69
C ILE A 64 -21.38 -12.79 38.75
N PRO A 65 -22.41 -13.27 38.05
CA PRO A 65 -22.76 -14.69 38.07
C PRO A 65 -21.63 -15.59 37.53
N ALA A 66 -21.38 -16.74 38.16
CA ALA A 66 -20.31 -17.66 37.73
C ALA A 66 -20.42 -18.11 36.25
N TRP A 67 -21.64 -18.24 35.72
CA TRP A 67 -21.87 -18.64 34.32
C TRP A 67 -21.39 -17.59 33.31
N TRP A 68 -21.24 -16.32 33.70
CA TRP A 68 -20.64 -15.29 32.84
C TRP A 68 -19.16 -15.59 32.53
N MET A 69 -18.42 -16.14 33.50
CA MET A 69 -17.01 -16.49 33.29
C MET A 69 -16.84 -17.59 32.23
N VAL A 70 -17.80 -18.53 32.15
CA VAL A 70 -17.80 -19.57 31.11
C VAL A 70 -17.98 -18.96 29.72
N TRP A 71 -18.92 -18.02 29.57
CA TRP A 71 -19.13 -17.33 28.28
C TRP A 71 -17.93 -16.49 27.88
N VAL A 72 -17.33 -15.75 28.82
CA VAL A 72 -16.10 -15.00 28.55
C VAL A 72 -14.97 -15.94 28.12
N GLY A 73 -14.79 -17.08 28.78
CA GLY A 73 -13.81 -18.09 28.40
C GLY A 73 -14.04 -18.67 27.00
N LEU A 74 -15.28 -19.05 26.68
CA LEU A 74 -15.67 -19.53 25.35
C LEU A 74 -15.46 -18.47 24.28
N PHE A 75 -15.80 -17.21 24.56
CA PHE A 75 -15.58 -16.09 23.66
C PHE A 75 -14.09 -15.88 23.41
N LEU A 76 -13.27 -15.84 24.45
CA LEU A 76 -11.81 -15.72 24.30
C LEU A 76 -11.21 -16.87 23.49
N LEU A 77 -11.69 -18.10 23.67
CA LEU A 77 -11.25 -19.24 22.86
C LEU A 77 -11.71 -19.12 21.41
N ALA A 78 -12.97 -18.75 21.16
CA ALA A 78 -13.52 -18.63 19.82
C ALA A 78 -12.79 -17.56 18.98
N PHE A 79 -12.34 -16.46 19.60
CA PHE A 79 -11.61 -15.39 18.92
C PHE A 79 -10.08 -15.57 18.96
N GLY A 80 -9.53 -16.19 20.01
CA GLY A 80 -8.09 -16.38 20.19
C GLY A 80 -7.52 -17.60 19.46
N LEU A 81 -8.30 -18.69 19.34
CA LEU A 81 -7.83 -19.92 18.68
C LEU A 81 -7.52 -19.71 17.20
N PRO A 82 -8.38 -19.07 16.37
CA PRO A 82 -8.07 -18.87 14.95
C PRO A 82 -6.80 -18.07 14.72
N LEU A 83 -6.55 -17.03 15.53
CA LEU A 83 -5.34 -16.23 15.46
C LEU A 83 -4.10 -17.03 15.86
N THR A 84 -4.20 -17.83 16.91
CA THR A 84 -3.10 -18.68 17.40
C THR A 84 -2.73 -19.73 16.36
N VAL A 85 -3.72 -20.45 15.81
CA VAL A 85 -3.53 -21.44 14.74
C VAL A 85 -2.89 -20.78 13.52
N ALA A 86 -3.37 -19.60 13.12
CA ALA A 86 -2.78 -18.87 12.00
C ALA A 86 -1.30 -18.55 12.23
N ARG A 87 -0.91 -18.08 13.41
CA ARG A 87 0.50 -17.81 13.75
C ARG A 87 1.37 -19.07 13.72
N PHE A 88 0.86 -20.19 14.21
CA PHE A 88 1.57 -21.48 14.09
C PHE A 88 1.74 -21.91 12.64
N MET A 89 0.75 -21.66 11.78
CA MET A 89 0.84 -21.94 10.34
C MET A 89 1.80 -20.99 9.60
N GLU A 90 1.98 -19.74 10.06
CA GLU A 90 2.94 -18.79 9.48
C GLU A 90 4.39 -19.11 9.80
N MET A 91 4.66 -19.68 10.98
CA MET A 91 6.03 -19.89 11.50
C MET A 91 6.99 -20.57 10.50
N PRO A 92 6.60 -21.62 9.75
CA PRO A 92 7.51 -22.28 8.81
C PRO A 92 7.84 -21.47 7.54
N VAL A 93 7.02 -20.46 7.21
CA VAL A 93 7.19 -19.65 5.98
C VAL A 93 7.71 -18.24 6.26
N GLU A 94 7.77 -17.83 7.53
CA GLU A 94 8.27 -16.51 7.92
C GLU A 94 9.72 -16.24 7.49
N PRO A 95 10.67 -17.20 7.58
CA PRO A 95 12.02 -16.97 7.07
C PRO A 95 12.04 -16.70 5.55
N MET A 96 11.15 -17.34 4.79
CA MET A 96 11.03 -17.14 3.34
C MET A 96 10.48 -15.74 3.03
N ARG A 97 9.48 -15.30 3.80
CA ARG A 97 8.94 -13.94 3.73
C ARG A 97 10.01 -12.89 4.03
N LEU A 98 10.77 -13.07 5.11
CA LEU A 98 11.84 -12.15 5.48
C LEU A 98 12.96 -12.11 4.43
N ALA A 99 13.34 -13.27 3.88
CA ALA A 99 14.29 -13.35 2.78
C ALA A 99 13.79 -12.54 1.56
N LEU A 100 12.52 -12.70 1.19
CA LEU A 100 11.91 -11.95 0.09
C LEU A 100 11.93 -10.43 0.33
N LEU A 101 11.54 -10.00 1.52
CA LEU A 101 11.55 -8.57 1.91
C LEU A 101 12.95 -7.96 1.95
N GLN A 102 13.99 -8.78 2.14
CA GLN A 102 15.39 -8.38 2.10
C GLN A 102 15.97 -8.42 0.67
N GLY A 103 15.17 -8.76 -0.33
CA GLY A 103 15.63 -8.94 -1.72
C GLY A 103 16.51 -10.17 -1.92
N GLN A 104 16.47 -11.14 -0.99
CA GLN A 104 17.17 -12.41 -1.16
C GLN A 104 16.35 -13.33 -2.08
N SER A 105 17.06 -14.11 -2.91
CA SER A 105 16.41 -15.09 -3.77
C SER A 105 15.88 -16.27 -2.96
N VAL A 106 14.58 -16.54 -3.14
CA VAL A 106 13.88 -17.70 -2.59
C VAL A 106 13.65 -18.69 -3.73
N ASN A 107 13.82 -19.99 -3.56
CA ASN A 107 13.58 -20.92 -4.69
C ASN A 107 12.07 -21.07 -5.01
N ASP A 108 11.74 -21.61 -6.17
CA ASP A 108 10.34 -21.69 -6.62
C ASP A 108 9.47 -22.54 -5.68
N ALA A 109 9.99 -23.66 -5.18
CA ALA A 109 9.27 -24.52 -4.23
C ALA A 109 8.95 -23.82 -2.90
N GLN A 110 9.85 -22.96 -2.41
CA GLN A 110 9.65 -22.13 -1.24
C GLN A 110 8.61 -21.03 -1.50
N LEU A 111 8.65 -20.41 -2.70
CA LEU A 111 7.71 -19.38 -3.10
C LEU A 111 6.28 -19.96 -3.22
N ASP A 112 6.13 -21.13 -3.83
CA ASP A 112 4.85 -21.85 -3.92
C ASP A 112 4.31 -22.24 -2.55
N LYS A 113 5.20 -22.71 -1.66
CA LYS A 113 4.82 -23.04 -0.27
C LYS A 113 4.36 -21.80 0.49
N LEU A 114 5.04 -20.67 0.32
CA LEU A 114 4.64 -19.39 0.91
C LEU A 114 3.28 -18.94 0.36
N ALA A 115 3.10 -18.96 -0.96
CA ALA A 115 1.84 -18.61 -1.63
C ALA A 115 0.67 -19.46 -1.11
N ALA A 116 0.82 -20.79 -1.13
CA ALA A 116 -0.22 -21.72 -0.69
C ALA A 116 -0.57 -21.54 0.79
N THR A 117 0.42 -21.26 1.64
CA THR A 117 0.19 -21.02 3.07
C THR A 117 -0.55 -19.71 3.29
N LYS A 118 -0.13 -18.62 2.64
CA LYS A 118 -0.77 -17.31 2.76
C LYS A 118 -2.19 -17.31 2.19
N LEU A 119 -2.44 -18.04 1.10
CA LEU A 119 -3.79 -18.18 0.53
C LEU A 119 -4.74 -18.95 1.47
N ARG A 120 -4.27 -20.03 2.12
CA ARG A 120 -5.06 -20.74 3.14
C ARG A 120 -5.39 -19.82 4.31
N LEU A 121 -4.41 -19.05 4.78
CA LEU A 121 -4.61 -18.09 5.86
C LEU A 121 -5.56 -16.97 5.47
N ALA A 122 -5.47 -16.46 4.24
CA ALA A 122 -6.35 -15.41 3.71
C ALA A 122 -7.84 -15.80 3.66
N ASN A 123 -8.13 -17.11 3.56
CA ASN A 123 -9.50 -17.62 3.64
C ASN A 123 -10.07 -17.61 5.06
N VAL A 124 -9.20 -17.67 6.08
CA VAL A 124 -9.59 -17.66 7.50
C VAL A 124 -9.51 -16.25 8.08
N LEU A 125 -8.45 -15.53 7.76
CA LEU A 125 -8.11 -14.20 8.26
C LEU A 125 -8.00 -13.22 7.08
N ARG A 126 -8.82 -12.18 7.11
CA ARG A 126 -8.78 -11.10 6.11
C ARG A 126 -8.00 -9.92 6.69
N THR A 127 -6.69 -9.96 6.56
CA THR A 127 -5.80 -8.88 7.05
C THR A 127 -5.05 -8.23 5.90
N ASN A 128 -4.69 -6.96 6.04
CA ASN A 128 -3.86 -6.25 5.07
C ASN A 128 -2.55 -7.02 4.81
N ALA A 129 -1.84 -7.41 5.88
CA ALA A 129 -0.56 -8.10 5.79
C ALA A 129 -0.58 -9.39 4.96
N LEU A 130 -1.65 -10.19 5.04
CA LEU A 130 -1.76 -11.42 4.25
C LEU A 130 -1.96 -11.14 2.75
N TYR A 131 -2.81 -10.17 2.40
CA TYR A 131 -3.00 -9.78 1.00
C TYR A 131 -1.77 -9.09 0.43
N ASP A 132 -1.04 -8.36 1.26
CA ASP A 132 0.21 -7.72 0.92
C ASP A 132 1.33 -8.74 0.63
N ASP A 133 1.45 -9.77 1.48
CA ASP A 133 2.37 -10.89 1.25
C ASP A 133 2.00 -11.64 -0.05
N LEU A 134 0.71 -11.90 -0.31
CA LEU A 134 0.25 -12.53 -1.55
C LEU A 134 0.58 -11.69 -2.78
N SER A 135 0.36 -10.37 -2.72
CA SER A 135 0.76 -9.44 -3.79
C SER A 135 2.25 -9.53 -4.09
N THR A 136 3.08 -9.55 -3.04
CA THR A 136 4.54 -9.63 -3.17
C THR A 136 4.96 -10.95 -3.80
N VAL A 137 4.36 -12.06 -3.36
CA VAL A 137 4.64 -13.39 -3.91
C VAL A 137 4.24 -13.51 -5.38
N SER A 138 3.05 -13.04 -5.75
CA SER A 138 2.61 -13.03 -7.16
C SER A 138 3.50 -12.16 -8.04
N PHE A 139 3.96 -11.01 -7.53
CA PHE A 139 4.89 -10.15 -8.27
C PHE A 139 6.24 -10.83 -8.52
N GLU A 140 6.75 -11.53 -7.52
CA GLU A 140 7.99 -12.29 -7.60
C GLU A 140 7.86 -13.50 -8.53
N GLN A 141 6.70 -14.16 -8.56
CA GLN A 141 6.42 -15.20 -9.55
C GLN A 141 6.40 -14.61 -10.96
N ALA A 142 5.77 -13.45 -11.18
CA ALA A 142 5.77 -12.78 -12.48
C ALA A 142 7.19 -12.45 -12.99
N ALA A 143 8.09 -12.05 -12.09
CA ALA A 143 9.47 -11.71 -12.44
C ALA A 143 10.29 -12.92 -12.92
N ARG A 144 9.89 -14.14 -12.55
CA ARG A 144 10.58 -15.38 -12.93
C ARG A 144 10.05 -16.02 -14.22
N GLN A 145 8.85 -15.64 -14.65
CA GLN A 145 8.26 -16.20 -15.85
C GLN A 145 8.92 -15.66 -17.12
N GLN A 146 9.26 -16.58 -18.03
CA GLN A 146 9.75 -16.23 -19.37
C GLN A 146 8.60 -16.06 -20.36
N ASP A 147 7.48 -16.75 -20.15
CA ASP A 147 6.28 -16.60 -20.97
C ASP A 147 5.56 -15.29 -20.61
N ALA A 148 5.40 -14.41 -21.61
CA ALA A 148 4.76 -13.10 -21.42
C ALA A 148 3.29 -13.19 -20.98
N THR A 149 2.58 -14.25 -21.37
CA THR A 149 1.18 -14.48 -21.00
C THR A 149 1.09 -14.84 -19.53
N ILE A 150 1.88 -15.83 -19.10
CA ILE A 150 1.91 -16.27 -17.69
C ILE A 150 2.44 -15.14 -16.81
N GLN A 151 3.47 -14.41 -17.26
CA GLN A 151 3.97 -13.22 -16.57
C GLN A 151 2.87 -12.17 -16.38
N LYS A 152 2.06 -11.92 -17.41
CA LYS A 152 0.94 -10.96 -17.33
C LYS A 152 -0.10 -11.41 -16.31
N GLU A 153 -0.49 -12.68 -16.30
CA GLU A 153 -1.45 -13.23 -15.33
C GLU A 153 -0.98 -13.03 -13.88
N TRP A 154 0.29 -13.32 -13.59
CA TRP A 154 0.85 -13.10 -12.25
C TRP A 154 0.91 -11.61 -11.85
N ARG A 155 1.16 -10.71 -12.81
CA ARG A 155 1.10 -9.25 -12.54
C ARG A 155 -0.32 -8.80 -12.22
N GLU A 156 -1.32 -9.32 -12.93
CA GLU A 156 -2.73 -9.04 -12.66
C GLU A 156 -3.15 -9.58 -11.29
N GLU A 157 -2.67 -10.77 -10.92
CA GLU A 157 -2.91 -11.34 -9.60
C GLU A 157 -2.23 -10.53 -8.48
N ALA A 158 -1.00 -10.07 -8.69
CA ALA A 158 -0.32 -9.18 -7.74
C ALA A 158 -1.12 -7.88 -7.52
N GLU A 159 -1.55 -7.23 -8.59
CA GLU A 159 -2.40 -6.03 -8.50
C GLU A 159 -3.71 -6.32 -7.75
N TYR A 160 -4.37 -7.44 -8.04
CA TYR A 160 -5.61 -7.84 -7.37
C TYR A 160 -5.43 -7.96 -5.86
N TRP A 161 -4.38 -8.64 -5.41
CA TRP A 161 -4.08 -8.80 -3.99
C TRP A 161 -3.70 -7.47 -3.34
N GLN A 162 -2.91 -6.61 -4.00
CA GLN A 162 -2.55 -5.31 -3.45
C GLN A 162 -3.79 -4.41 -3.25
N ARG A 163 -4.72 -4.41 -4.20
CA ARG A 163 -5.98 -3.67 -4.08
C ARG A 163 -6.85 -4.18 -2.93
N LYS A 164 -6.89 -5.49 -2.69
CA LYS A 164 -7.57 -6.06 -1.52
C LYS A 164 -6.91 -5.62 -0.21
N ALA A 165 -5.57 -5.59 -0.17
CA ALA A 165 -4.81 -5.08 0.96
C ALA A 165 -5.20 -3.62 1.28
N LEU A 166 -5.20 -2.76 0.26
CA LEU A 166 -5.57 -1.35 0.38
C LEU A 166 -7.06 -1.13 0.72
N ALA A 167 -7.95 -2.03 0.32
CA ALA A 167 -9.36 -1.98 0.74
C ALA A 167 -9.52 -2.20 2.25
N ILE A 168 -8.61 -2.94 2.90
CA ILE A 168 -8.57 -3.10 4.35
C ILE A 168 -7.85 -1.92 5.02
N SER A 169 -6.74 -1.46 4.43
CA SER A 169 -5.89 -0.41 4.99
C SER A 169 -5.60 0.71 3.98
N PRO A 170 -6.58 1.61 3.72
CA PRO A 170 -6.44 2.65 2.70
C PRO A 170 -5.43 3.74 3.08
N ALA A 171 -5.01 3.81 4.35
CA ALA A 171 -3.99 4.74 4.85
C ALA A 171 -2.58 4.13 4.85
N ASP A 172 -2.34 3.01 4.13
CA ASP A 172 -1.02 2.38 4.03
C ASP A 172 -0.18 3.02 2.90
N PRO A 173 0.83 3.84 3.22
CA PRO A 173 1.66 4.48 2.20
C PRO A 173 2.49 3.47 1.39
N TYR A 174 2.90 2.35 2.00
CA TYR A 174 3.71 1.33 1.35
C TYR A 174 2.87 0.50 0.38
N GLY A 175 1.64 0.15 0.75
CA GLY A 175 0.68 -0.51 -0.13
C GLY A 175 0.38 0.30 -1.39
N TRP A 176 0.17 1.61 -1.24
CA TRP A 176 -0.06 2.50 -2.39
C TRP A 176 1.17 2.65 -3.29
N PHE A 177 2.37 2.75 -2.71
CA PHE A 177 3.60 2.83 -3.49
C PHE A 177 3.85 1.53 -4.28
N ARG A 178 3.63 0.37 -3.65
CA ARG A 178 3.71 -0.92 -4.35
C ARG A 178 2.69 -1.03 -5.47
N LEU A 179 1.45 -0.59 -5.26
CA LEU A 179 0.46 -0.54 -6.35
C LEU A 179 0.94 0.33 -7.50
N ALA A 180 1.52 1.50 -7.22
CA ALA A 180 2.09 2.37 -8.24
C ALA A 180 3.21 1.65 -9.02
N HIS A 181 4.13 0.98 -8.32
CA HIS A 181 5.20 0.21 -8.97
C HIS A 181 4.67 -0.96 -9.81
N LEU A 182 3.69 -1.72 -9.30
CA LEU A 182 3.03 -2.81 -10.04
C LEU A 182 2.39 -2.30 -11.33
N LEU A 183 1.66 -1.19 -11.25
CA LEU A 183 1.06 -0.55 -12.41
C LEU A 183 2.15 -0.08 -13.37
N TYR A 184 3.23 0.55 -12.90
CA TYR A 184 4.33 1.00 -13.75
C TYR A 184 4.96 -0.15 -14.55
N VAL A 185 5.20 -1.29 -13.90
CA VAL A 185 5.75 -2.49 -14.57
C VAL A 185 4.76 -3.07 -15.60
N LYS A 186 3.44 -2.90 -15.38
CA LYS A 186 2.38 -3.44 -16.24
C LYS A 186 2.12 -2.57 -17.47
N GLU A 187 2.03 -1.25 -17.29
CA GLU A 187 1.55 -0.31 -18.32
C GLU A 187 2.50 0.87 -18.60
N GLY A 188 3.64 0.95 -17.92
CA GLY A 188 4.57 2.07 -18.04
C GLY A 188 4.05 3.33 -17.33
N ALA A 189 4.54 4.49 -17.73
CA ALA A 189 4.06 5.77 -17.21
C ALA A 189 2.60 6.02 -17.64
N SER A 190 1.69 6.07 -16.66
CA SER A 190 0.25 6.25 -16.91
C SER A 190 -0.41 7.10 -15.82
N PRO A 191 -1.61 7.65 -16.09
CA PRO A 191 -2.41 8.34 -15.06
C PRO A 191 -2.74 7.45 -13.85
N ASN A 192 -2.90 6.13 -14.03
CA ASN A 192 -3.19 5.23 -12.90
C ASN A 192 -1.98 5.07 -11.98
N VAL A 193 -0.78 5.02 -12.55
CA VAL A 193 0.47 4.98 -11.76
C VAL A 193 0.64 6.27 -10.98
N ALA A 194 0.46 7.41 -11.66
CA ALA A 194 0.52 8.73 -11.04
C ALA A 194 -0.50 8.85 -9.89
N GLU A 195 -1.72 8.34 -10.08
CA GLU A 195 -2.73 8.32 -9.02
C GLU A 195 -2.31 7.47 -7.83
N ALA A 196 -1.87 6.23 -8.03
CA ALA A 196 -1.42 5.37 -6.93
C ALA A 196 -0.21 5.98 -6.20
N TRP A 197 0.72 6.62 -6.93
CA TRP A 197 1.83 7.35 -6.35
C TRP A 197 1.35 8.53 -5.49
N ARG A 198 0.38 9.31 -5.98
CA ARG A 198 -0.24 10.42 -5.26
C ARG A 198 -0.96 9.95 -3.99
N GLN A 199 -1.65 8.82 -4.04
CA GLN A 199 -2.26 8.21 -2.85
C GLN A 199 -1.21 7.78 -1.81
N SER A 200 -0.06 7.26 -2.26
CA SER A 200 1.07 6.98 -1.35
C SER A 200 1.53 8.26 -0.65
N MET A 201 1.71 9.34 -1.40
CA MET A 201 2.08 10.65 -0.86
C MET A 201 1.02 11.21 0.10
N ALA A 202 -0.27 11.04 -0.19
CA ALA A 202 -1.36 11.50 0.67
C ALA A 202 -1.44 10.73 1.99
N ALA A 203 -1.20 9.40 1.96
CA ALA A 203 -1.25 8.55 3.15
C ALA A 203 -0.14 8.88 4.17
N ALA A 204 1.08 9.13 3.67
CA ALA A 204 2.18 9.61 4.51
C ALA A 204 3.16 10.42 3.64
N PRO A 205 3.07 11.77 3.62
CA PRO A 205 3.94 12.61 2.80
C PRO A 205 5.42 12.45 3.15
N PHE A 206 5.71 12.19 4.43
CA PHE A 206 7.05 12.06 4.99
C PHE A 206 7.25 10.66 5.58
N GLU A 207 7.51 9.69 4.71
CA GLU A 207 7.88 8.34 5.11
C GLU A 207 9.34 8.08 4.69
N PRO A 208 10.33 8.12 5.61
CA PRO A 208 11.76 8.13 5.28
C PRO A 208 12.19 7.03 4.31
N ARG A 209 11.66 5.82 4.50
CA ARG A 209 12.01 4.66 3.65
C ARG A 209 11.48 4.77 2.22
N LEU A 210 10.44 5.58 1.99
CA LEU A 210 9.79 5.77 0.68
C LEU A 210 10.23 7.04 -0.05
N ILE A 211 10.98 7.96 0.57
CA ILE A 211 11.34 9.23 -0.08
C ILE A 211 12.09 8.97 -1.40
N VAL A 212 13.18 8.20 -1.34
CA VAL A 212 14.00 7.92 -2.53
C VAL A 212 13.24 7.08 -3.57
N PRO A 213 12.57 5.96 -3.23
CA PRO A 213 11.75 5.22 -4.19
C PRO A 213 10.64 6.05 -4.84
N ARG A 214 9.97 6.93 -4.07
CA ARG A 214 8.94 7.83 -4.61
C ARG A 214 9.54 8.87 -5.54
N LEU A 215 10.70 9.42 -5.21
CA LEU A 215 11.41 10.34 -6.10
C LEU A 215 11.77 9.64 -7.41
N GLN A 216 12.38 8.46 -7.35
CA GLN A 216 12.71 7.67 -8.54
C GLN A 216 11.48 7.42 -9.42
N LEU A 217 10.38 6.92 -8.84
CA LEU A 217 9.15 6.67 -9.58
C LEU A 217 8.57 7.97 -10.15
N ALA A 218 8.51 9.06 -9.37
CA ALA A 218 8.00 10.34 -9.82
C ALA A 218 8.75 10.87 -11.05
N LEU A 219 10.07 10.72 -11.07
CA LEU A 219 10.90 11.17 -12.19
C LEU A 219 10.72 10.30 -13.44
N THR A 220 10.47 9.00 -13.27
CA THR A 220 10.14 8.12 -14.40
C THR A 220 8.75 8.39 -14.99
N LEU A 221 7.83 8.99 -14.22
CA LEU A 221 6.47 9.26 -14.68
C LEU A 221 6.35 10.44 -15.64
N GLY A 222 7.26 11.41 -15.57
CA GLY A 222 7.28 12.57 -16.47
C GLY A 222 5.92 13.26 -16.59
N ASP A 223 5.37 13.29 -17.81
CA ASP A 223 4.10 13.97 -18.13
C ASP A 223 2.86 13.27 -17.55
N ALA A 224 2.97 12.03 -17.07
CA ALA A 224 1.87 11.36 -16.38
C ALA A 224 1.56 12.00 -15.02
N LEU A 225 2.52 12.72 -14.41
CA LEU A 225 2.27 13.49 -13.20
C LEU A 225 1.59 14.82 -13.50
N ASP A 226 0.50 15.08 -12.78
CA ASP A 226 -0.12 16.40 -12.78
C ASP A 226 0.82 17.48 -12.21
N GLU A 227 0.49 18.73 -12.49
CA GLU A 227 1.28 19.89 -12.07
C GLU A 227 1.39 19.98 -10.54
N GLU A 228 0.34 19.59 -9.81
CA GLU A 228 0.36 19.58 -8.34
C GLU A 228 1.35 18.55 -7.79
N SER A 229 1.38 17.33 -8.33
CA SER A 229 2.32 16.29 -7.94
C SER A 229 3.76 16.66 -8.29
N ARG A 230 3.99 17.28 -9.45
CA ARG A 230 5.33 17.76 -9.85
C ARG A 230 5.89 18.79 -8.88
N ARG A 231 5.05 19.65 -8.29
CA ARG A 231 5.47 20.62 -7.25
C ARG A 231 5.93 19.97 -5.95
N GLN A 232 5.63 18.70 -5.72
CA GLN A 232 6.12 17.97 -4.55
C GLN A 232 7.57 17.46 -4.73
N ILE A 233 8.06 17.35 -5.97
CA ILE A 233 9.39 16.78 -6.26
C ILE A 233 10.52 17.58 -5.59
N PRO A 234 10.61 18.92 -5.68
CA PRO A 234 11.65 19.67 -4.98
C PRO A 234 11.62 19.48 -3.46
N ARG A 235 10.41 19.33 -2.88
CA ARG A 235 10.26 19.08 -1.43
C ARG A 235 10.77 17.69 -1.05
N LEU A 236 10.49 16.68 -1.87
CA LEU A 236 11.02 15.33 -1.68
C LEU A 236 12.55 15.29 -1.79
N ILE A 237 13.12 16.04 -2.75
CA ILE A 237 14.58 16.16 -2.90
C ILE A 237 15.19 16.79 -1.63
N TRP A 238 14.65 17.91 -1.16
CA TRP A 238 15.11 18.55 0.07
C TRP A 238 14.97 17.66 1.30
N GLN A 239 13.89 16.88 1.39
CA GLN A 239 13.70 15.95 2.50
C GLN A 239 14.68 14.78 2.42
N ALA A 240 14.89 14.20 1.23
CA ALA A 240 15.88 13.15 1.00
C ALA A 240 17.28 13.63 1.37
N TRP A 241 17.61 14.87 0.99
CA TRP A 241 18.86 15.51 1.33
C TRP A 241 19.08 15.65 2.83
N LYS A 242 18.05 16.06 3.58
CA LYS A 242 18.14 16.19 5.05
C LYS A 242 18.26 14.85 5.77
N ASP A 243 17.67 13.79 5.22
CA ASP A 243 17.63 12.47 5.83
C ASP A 243 18.93 11.68 5.57
N ASP A 244 19.30 11.54 4.29
CA ASP A 244 20.48 10.76 3.88
C ASP A 244 21.05 11.28 2.54
N PRO A 245 21.97 12.29 2.58
CA PRO A 245 22.64 12.85 1.42
C PRO A 245 23.32 11.81 0.52
N SER A 246 24.00 10.83 1.13
CA SER A 246 24.78 9.81 0.41
C SER A 246 23.86 8.87 -0.35
N ARG A 247 22.74 8.47 0.24
CA ARG A 247 21.71 7.67 -0.44
C ARG A 247 21.04 8.44 -1.57
N LEU A 248 20.78 9.74 -1.40
CA LEU A 248 20.27 10.59 -2.49
C LEU A 248 21.27 10.68 -3.65
N ALA A 249 22.56 10.91 -3.37
CA ALA A 249 23.61 10.97 -4.39
C ALA A 249 23.74 9.64 -5.15
N LYS A 250 23.70 8.51 -4.45
CA LYS A 250 23.68 7.18 -5.07
C LYS A 250 22.47 6.99 -5.99
N ALA A 251 21.27 7.31 -5.51
CA ALA A 251 20.06 7.21 -6.31
C ALA A 251 20.08 8.14 -7.53
N ALA A 252 20.62 9.35 -7.38
CA ALA A 252 20.78 10.33 -8.46
C ALA A 252 21.65 9.81 -9.60
N LYS A 253 22.78 9.18 -9.24
CA LYS A 253 23.69 8.56 -10.19
C LYS A 253 23.04 7.37 -10.91
N GLU A 254 22.36 6.49 -10.17
CA GLU A 254 21.71 5.30 -10.72
C GLU A 254 20.53 5.64 -11.64
N GLY A 255 19.75 6.68 -11.31
CA GLY A 255 18.56 7.06 -12.08
C GLY A 255 18.75 8.21 -13.06
N SER A 256 19.98 8.70 -13.26
CA SER A 256 20.30 9.81 -14.18
C SER A 256 19.56 11.13 -13.90
N PHE A 257 19.29 11.45 -12.63
CA PHE A 257 18.58 12.68 -12.23
C PHE A 257 19.43 13.67 -11.45
N THR A 258 20.76 13.59 -11.61
CA THR A 258 21.74 14.51 -11.03
C THR A 258 21.42 15.98 -11.32
N VAL A 259 21.15 16.34 -12.57
CA VAL A 259 20.91 17.74 -12.98
C VAL A 259 19.73 18.36 -12.23
N LEU A 260 18.64 17.60 -12.08
CA LEU A 260 17.46 18.08 -11.37
C LEU A 260 17.74 18.31 -9.88
N ILE A 261 18.50 17.41 -9.25
CA ILE A 261 18.87 17.59 -7.83
C ILE A 261 19.79 18.79 -7.67
N GLU A 262 20.77 18.98 -8.57
CA GLU A 262 21.62 20.15 -8.56
C GLU A 262 20.83 21.46 -8.72
N ASP A 263 19.82 21.47 -9.59
CA ASP A 263 18.94 22.61 -9.78
C ASP A 263 18.18 22.96 -8.49
N VAL A 264 17.65 21.97 -7.78
CA VAL A 264 16.93 22.17 -6.51
C VAL A 264 17.86 22.61 -5.38
N LEU A 265 19.07 22.05 -5.32
CA LEU A 265 20.06 22.39 -4.29
C LEU A 265 20.82 23.70 -4.59
N ARG A 266 20.64 24.30 -5.77
CA ARG A 266 21.33 25.54 -6.18
C ARG A 266 21.10 26.71 -5.21
N GLU A 267 19.95 26.73 -4.53
CA GLU A 267 19.63 27.76 -3.53
C GLU A 267 20.54 27.71 -2.29
N ASP A 268 21.18 26.56 -2.03
CA ASP A 268 22.16 26.38 -0.96
C ASP A 268 23.50 25.89 -1.53
N PRO A 269 24.45 26.81 -1.76
CA PRO A 269 25.75 26.47 -2.33
C PRO A 269 26.54 25.43 -1.50
N GLN A 270 26.31 25.36 -0.19
CA GLN A 270 26.98 24.36 0.66
C GLN A 270 26.39 22.98 0.44
N ALA A 271 25.05 22.88 0.39
CA ALA A 271 24.36 21.63 0.07
C ALA A 271 24.74 21.11 -1.32
N LEU A 272 24.73 21.99 -2.33
CA LEU A 272 25.13 21.64 -3.70
C LEU A 272 26.58 21.15 -3.77
N LYS A 273 27.51 21.82 -3.09
CA LYS A 273 28.90 21.38 -3.02
C LYS A 273 29.02 20.00 -2.39
N TYR A 274 28.40 19.79 -1.22
CA TYR A 274 28.44 18.51 -0.54
C TYR A 274 27.83 17.38 -1.40
N PHE A 275 26.76 17.67 -2.15
CA PHE A 275 26.13 16.70 -3.05
C PHE A 275 27.09 16.27 -4.17
N ARG A 276 27.82 17.22 -4.76
CA ARG A 276 28.85 16.94 -5.77
C ARG A 276 30.02 16.13 -5.20
N ASP A 277 30.50 16.48 -4.01
CA ASP A 277 31.54 15.72 -3.33
C ASP A 277 31.09 14.26 -3.11
N GLN A 278 29.82 14.02 -2.74
CA GLN A 278 29.26 12.66 -2.63
C GLN A 278 29.20 11.93 -3.97
N LEU A 279 28.91 12.62 -5.08
CA LEU A 279 28.91 12.02 -6.42
C LEU A 279 30.33 11.62 -6.87
N GLU A 280 31.35 12.40 -6.52
CA GLU A 280 32.76 12.09 -6.80
C GLU A 280 33.22 10.83 -6.04
N LEU A 281 32.81 10.68 -4.77
CA LEU A 281 33.14 9.49 -3.96
C LEU A 281 32.55 8.18 -4.51
N LEU A 282 31.54 8.25 -5.38
CA LEU A 282 30.90 7.08 -5.99
C LEU A 282 31.56 6.67 -7.32
N GLN A 283 32.55 7.40 -7.83
CA GLN A 283 33.28 7.10 -9.08
C GLN A 283 34.31 5.99 -8.88
#